data_AF-A0A432Q985-F1
#
_entry.id   AF-A0A432Q985-F1
#
_cell.length_a   1.000
_cell.length_b   1.000
_cell.length_c   1.000
_cell.angle_alpha   90.00
_cell.angle_beta   90.00
_cell.angle_gamma   90.00
#
_symmetry.space_group_name_H-M   'P 1'
#
loop_
_entity.id
_entity.type
_entity.pdbx_description
1 polymer ?
#
loop_
_entity_poly.entity_id
_entity_poly.type
_entity_poly.pdbx_seq_one_letter_code
_entity_poly.pdbx_strand_id
1 'polypeptide(L)'
;HERIVLIPVEIMQGLKQGIPLILFFLLIAGVAGRGSFFRDALVHGLPPGIAVLVGIFSGTVLTPLFLPWLPGRAFSCKGAVAGLALFIPLFAVGTVFFRGYNLLEQISWLLLTLAVSSWLGMAFTGASTFTSLNGVKKEMLRAMPLQFFSLVAGIISWGIALRMH
;
A
#
# COMPACT_ATOMS: atom_id res chain seq x y z
N HIS A 1 11.55 2.00 -22.70
CA HIS A 1 11.30 3.45 -22.67
C HIS A 1 9.81 3.81 -22.57
N GLU A 2 8.90 3.14 -23.28
CA GLU A 2 7.46 3.50 -23.26
C GLU A 2 6.76 3.42 -21.89
N ARG A 3 7.15 2.49 -21.01
CA ARG A 3 6.48 2.31 -19.70
C ARG A 3 6.74 3.44 -18.70
N ILE A 4 7.84 4.17 -18.85
CA ILE A 4 8.19 5.29 -17.95
C ILE A 4 7.24 6.48 -18.19
N VAL A 5 6.76 6.64 -19.42
CA VAL A 5 5.82 7.71 -19.82
C VAL A 5 4.47 7.55 -19.13
N LEU A 6 4.09 6.32 -18.76
CA LEU A 6 2.82 6.03 -18.08
C LEU A 6 2.90 6.23 -16.56
N ILE A 7 4.10 6.24 -15.96
CA ILE A 7 4.28 6.39 -14.51
C ILE A 7 3.52 7.60 -13.94
N PRO A 8 3.59 8.81 -14.53
CA PRO A 8 2.86 9.96 -13.98
C PRO A 8 1.36 9.74 -13.93
N VAL A 9 0.79 9.13 -14.98
CA VAL A 9 -0.65 8.84 -15.06
C VAL A 9 -1.05 7.81 -13.99
N GLU A 10 -0.25 6.76 -13.81
CA GLU A 10 -0.50 5.71 -12.81
C GLU A 10 -0.38 6.24 -11.39
N ILE A 11 0.59 7.13 -11.11
CA ILE A 11 0.67 7.82 -9.82
C ILE A 11 -0.60 8.64 -9.59
N MET A 12 -1.08 9.38 -10.60
CA MET A 12 -2.29 10.20 -10.43
C MET A 12 -3.53 9.34 -10.17
N GLN A 13 -3.66 8.20 -10.85
CA GLN A 13 -4.73 7.25 -10.58
C GLN A 13 -4.63 6.63 -9.18
N GLY A 14 -3.42 6.23 -8.79
CA GLY A 14 -3.14 5.70 -7.45
C GLY A 14 -3.44 6.72 -6.35
N LEU A 15 -3.04 7.98 -6.53
CA LEU A 15 -3.34 9.07 -5.60
C LEU A 15 -4.84 9.36 -5.53
N LYS A 16 -5.55 9.37 -6.67
CA LYS A 16 -7.01 9.57 -6.70
C LYS A 16 -7.74 8.52 -5.84
N GLN A 17 -7.27 7.28 -5.85
CA GLN A 17 -7.81 6.19 -5.03
C GLN A 17 -7.30 6.23 -3.59
N GLY A 18 -6.05 6.64 -3.38
CA GLY A 18 -5.39 6.67 -2.08
C GLY A 18 -5.74 7.86 -1.19
N ILE A 19 -5.99 9.05 -1.76
CA ILE A 19 -6.30 10.27 -1.00
C ILE A 19 -7.52 10.07 -0.09
N PRO A 20 -8.67 9.53 -0.56
CA PRO A 20 -9.81 9.25 0.32
C PRO A 20 -9.45 8.33 1.50
N LEU A 21 -8.60 7.33 1.27
CA LEU A 21 -8.15 6.40 2.30
C LEU A 21 -7.20 7.06 3.31
N ILE A 22 -6.29 7.92 2.85
CA ILE A 22 -5.41 8.72 3.71
C ILE A 22 -6.23 9.68 4.58
N LEU A 23 -7.19 10.39 3.98
CA LEU A 23 -8.09 11.28 4.69
C LEU A 23 -8.94 10.52 5.72
N PHE A 24 -9.41 9.32 5.37
CA PHE A 24 -10.09 8.44 6.32
C PHE A 24 -9.23 8.17 7.57
N PHE A 25 -7.96 7.79 7.41
CA PHE A 25 -7.09 7.55 8.57
C PHE A 25 -6.85 8.81 9.40
N LEU A 26 -6.60 9.96 8.77
CA LEU A 26 -6.38 11.23 9.46
C LEU A 26 -7.62 11.67 10.25
N LEU A 27 -8.80 11.62 9.63
CA LEU A 27 -10.05 12.04 10.27
C LEU A 27 -10.45 11.09 11.40
N ILE A 28 -10.36 9.78 11.18
CA ILE A 28 -10.71 8.80 12.21
C ILE A 28 -9.74 8.86 13.38
N ALA A 29 -8.44 9.01 13.14
CA ALA A 29 -7.47 9.20 14.22
C ALA A 29 -7.75 10.47 15.04
N GLY A 30 -8.04 11.59 14.36
CA GLY A 30 -8.33 12.85 15.03
C GLY A 30 -9.63 12.83 15.85
N VAL A 31 -10.66 12.11 15.39
CA VAL A 31 -11.96 12.02 16.08
C VAL A 31 -12.00 10.93 17.14
N ALA A 32 -11.42 9.76 16.87
CA ALA A 32 -11.48 8.60 17.76
C ALA A 32 -10.30 8.51 18.74
N GLY A 33 -9.27 9.34 18.55
CA GLY A 33 -8.17 9.52 19.48
C GLY A 33 -8.63 10.11 20.83
N ARG A 34 -7.79 9.96 21.86
CA ARG A 34 -8.07 10.40 23.23
C ARG A 34 -7.55 11.80 23.56
N GLY A 35 -6.68 12.34 22.72
CA GLY A 35 -6.04 13.64 22.84
C GLY A 35 -6.70 14.71 21.97
N SER A 36 -5.91 15.71 21.60
CA SER A 36 -6.36 16.76 20.67
C SER A 36 -6.42 16.22 19.25
N PHE A 37 -7.47 16.60 18.50
CA PHE A 37 -7.68 16.20 17.10
C PHE A 37 -6.41 16.25 16.24
N PHE A 38 -5.70 17.37 16.22
CA PHE A 38 -4.52 17.55 15.37
C PHE A 38 -3.36 16.64 15.78
N ARG A 39 -3.11 16.48 17.08
CA ARG A 39 -2.05 15.61 17.57
C ARG A 39 -2.32 14.16 17.20
N ASP A 40 -3.54 13.67 17.43
CA ASP A 40 -3.86 12.26 17.20
C ASP A 40 -3.95 11.95 15.71
N ALA A 41 -4.47 12.89 14.90
CA ALA A 41 -4.42 12.80 13.44
C ALA A 41 -2.98 12.66 12.93
N LEU A 42 -2.04 13.44 13.48
CA LEU A 42 -0.63 13.39 13.06
C LEU A 42 0.10 12.16 13.60
N VAL A 43 -0.15 11.75 14.84
CA VAL A 43 0.59 10.63 15.47
C VAL A 43 0.05 9.28 15.00
N HIS A 44 -1.27 9.11 14.94
CA HIS A 44 -1.88 7.80 14.66
C HIS A 44 -2.51 7.72 13.25
N GLY A 45 -2.90 8.84 12.66
CA GLY A 45 -3.50 8.89 11.31
C GLY A 45 -2.47 9.05 10.18
N LEU A 46 -1.39 9.78 10.41
CA LEU A 46 -0.36 10.01 9.39
C LEU A 46 0.41 8.73 9.02
N PRO A 47 0.86 7.87 9.95
CA PRO A 47 1.63 6.67 9.59
C PRO A 47 0.94 5.70 8.62
N PRO A 48 -0.34 5.27 8.81
CA PRO A 48 -1.01 4.45 7.81
C PRO A 48 -1.24 5.22 6.49
N GLY A 49 -1.39 6.55 6.54
CA GLY A 49 -1.43 7.38 5.34
C GLY A 49 -0.12 7.34 4.55
N ILE A 50 1.02 7.41 5.23
CA ILE A 50 2.35 7.22 4.63
C ILE A 50 2.46 5.80 4.07
N ALA A 51 1.99 4.78 4.77
CA ALA A 51 2.00 3.40 4.28
C ALA A 51 1.23 3.24 2.94
N VAL A 52 0.08 3.92 2.80
CA VAL A 52 -0.66 3.97 1.54
C VAL A 52 0.17 4.66 0.44
N LEU A 53 0.82 5.79 0.74
CA LEU A 53 1.69 6.48 -0.22
C LEU A 53 2.89 5.64 -0.65
N VAL A 54 3.51 4.92 0.29
CA VAL A 54 4.59 3.96 0.03
C VAL A 54 4.09 2.87 -0.91
N GLY A 55 2.90 2.32 -0.65
CA GLY A 55 2.26 1.33 -1.53
C GLY A 55 1.96 1.86 -2.93
N ILE A 56 1.52 3.11 -3.05
CA ILE A 56 1.31 3.77 -4.34
C ILE A 56 2.64 3.89 -5.08
N PHE A 57 3.67 4.41 -4.43
CA PHE A 57 4.97 4.61 -5.05
C PHE A 57 5.61 3.28 -5.47
N SER A 58 5.57 2.25 -4.61
CA SER A 58 6.11 0.94 -4.96
C SER A 58 5.32 0.26 -6.09
N GLY A 59 3.99 0.39 -6.07
CA GLY A 59 3.11 -0.18 -7.08
C GLY A 59 3.25 0.50 -8.46
N THR A 60 3.40 1.82 -8.48
CA THR A 60 3.38 2.62 -9.72
C THR A 60 4.76 2.96 -10.28
N VAL A 61 5.79 3.04 -9.43
CA VAL A 61 7.15 3.42 -9.84
C VAL A 61 8.09 2.23 -9.75
N LEU A 62 8.22 1.60 -8.58
CA LEU A 62 9.19 0.51 -8.40
C LEU A 62 8.81 -0.74 -9.21
N THR A 63 7.53 -1.08 -9.27
CA THR A 63 7.06 -2.27 -9.98
C THR A 63 7.43 -2.25 -11.48
N PRO A 64 7.11 -1.21 -12.27
CA PRO A 64 7.54 -1.16 -13.68
C PRO A 64 9.05 -0.98 -13.86
N LEU A 65 9.73 -0.32 -12.91
CA LEU A 65 11.19 -0.10 -12.97
C LEU A 65 11.96 -1.41 -12.77
N PHE A 66 11.55 -2.24 -11.82
CA PHE A 66 12.20 -3.51 -11.46
C PHE A 66 11.48 -4.75 -12.03
N LEU A 67 10.52 -4.55 -12.93
CA LEU A 67 9.69 -5.62 -13.49
C LEU A 67 10.45 -6.83 -14.06
N PRO A 68 11.62 -6.69 -14.74
CA PRO A 68 12.39 -7.85 -15.22
C PRO A 68 13.09 -8.62 -14.11
N TRP A 69 13.32 -8.02 -12.94
CA TRP A 69 14.06 -8.62 -11.83
C TRP A 69 13.14 -9.07 -10.68
N LEU A 70 11.90 -8.57 -10.64
CA LEU A 70 10.93 -8.98 -9.64
C LEU A 70 10.49 -10.44 -9.84
N PRO A 71 10.53 -11.28 -8.80
CA PRO A 71 10.23 -12.70 -8.90
C PRO A 71 8.73 -12.94 -9.15
N GLY A 72 8.44 -14.09 -9.76
CA GLY A 72 7.08 -14.55 -10.02
C GLY A 72 6.53 -14.15 -11.39
N ARG A 73 5.53 -14.91 -11.84
CA ARG A 73 4.85 -14.68 -13.12
C ARG A 73 3.69 -13.68 -13.03
N ALA A 74 3.08 -13.58 -11.85
CA ALA A 74 1.92 -12.72 -11.58
C ALA A 74 2.37 -11.29 -11.25
N PHE A 75 1.78 -10.29 -11.89
CA PHE A 75 2.06 -8.87 -11.65
C PHE A 75 1.66 -8.42 -10.24
N SER A 76 0.58 -8.98 -9.70
CA SER A 76 0.15 -8.83 -8.31
C SER A 76 1.23 -9.23 -7.31
N CYS A 77 1.93 -10.34 -7.56
CA CYS A 77 3.03 -10.80 -6.72
C CYS A 77 4.24 -9.85 -6.83
N LYS A 78 4.57 -9.41 -8.05
CA LYS A 78 5.64 -8.43 -8.27
C LYS A 78 5.37 -7.11 -7.54
N GLY A 79 4.14 -6.62 -7.61
CA GLY A 79 3.70 -5.42 -6.88
C GLY A 79 3.79 -5.61 -5.37
N ALA A 80 3.38 -6.76 -4.84
CA ALA A 80 3.52 -7.06 -3.40
C ALA A 80 5.00 -7.09 -2.97
N VAL A 81 5.86 -7.74 -3.75
CA VAL A 81 7.31 -7.82 -3.47
C VAL A 81 7.96 -6.44 -3.52
N ALA A 82 7.61 -5.59 -4.49
CA ALA A 82 8.09 -4.21 -4.55
C ALA A 82 7.65 -3.39 -3.32
N GLY A 83 6.40 -3.59 -2.88
CA GLY A 83 5.88 -2.97 -1.65
C GLY A 83 6.63 -3.42 -0.42
N LEU A 84 6.87 -4.72 -0.27
CA LEU A 84 7.62 -5.28 0.85
C LEU A 84 9.07 -4.77 0.88
N ALA A 85 9.73 -4.74 -0.28
CA ALA A 85 11.11 -4.30 -0.43
C ALA A 85 11.29 -2.83 -0.06
N LEU A 86 10.28 -1.98 -0.30
CA LEU A 86 10.30 -0.58 0.11
C LEU A 86 9.87 -0.39 1.57
N PHE A 87 8.90 -1.17 2.04
CA PHE A 87 8.38 -1.08 3.40
C PHE A 87 9.45 -1.39 4.46
N ILE A 88 10.15 -2.52 4.31
CA ILE A 88 11.12 -3.00 5.31
C ILE A 88 12.16 -1.93 5.68
N PRO A 89 12.93 -1.34 4.74
CA PRO A 89 13.96 -0.36 5.10
C PRO A 89 13.36 0.93 5.65
N LEU A 90 12.26 1.43 5.07
CA LEU A 90 11.66 2.69 5.48
C LEU A 90 11.10 2.62 6.91
N PHE A 91 10.43 1.51 7.24
CA PHE A 91 9.86 1.30 8.57
C PHE A 91 10.87 0.73 9.58
N ALA A 92 11.94 0.07 9.15
CA ALA A 92 13.06 -0.25 10.04
C ALA A 92 13.77 1.03 10.53
N VAL A 93 14.01 1.99 9.63
CA VAL A 93 14.49 3.32 9.99
C VAL A 93 13.47 4.00 10.91
N GLY A 94 12.19 3.98 10.52
CA GLY A 94 11.11 4.58 11.32
C GLY A 94 11.00 4.03 12.74
N THR A 95 11.10 2.72 12.95
CA THR A 95 11.01 2.10 14.28
C THR A 95 12.24 2.39 15.16
N VAL A 96 13.42 2.57 14.55
CA VAL A 96 14.64 2.98 15.25
C VAL A 96 14.54 4.44 15.73
N PHE A 97 13.99 5.34 14.90
CA PHE A 97 13.91 6.77 15.21
C PHE A 97 12.63 7.20 15.94
N PHE A 98 11.50 6.53 15.70
CA PHE A 98 10.20 6.82 16.29
C PHE A 98 9.79 5.67 17.22
N ARG A 99 10.36 5.68 18.44
CA ARG A 99 9.94 4.80 19.53
C ARG A 99 8.52 5.17 19.97
N GLY A 100 7.58 4.24 19.89
CA GLY A 100 6.22 4.47 20.39
C GLY A 100 5.13 3.63 19.73
N TYR A 101 5.40 3.05 18.56
CA TYR A 101 4.41 2.26 17.82
C TYR A 101 4.45 0.78 18.17
N ASN A 102 3.28 0.19 18.38
CA ASN A 102 3.15 -1.23 18.73
C ASN A 102 3.27 -2.13 17.48
N LEU A 103 3.48 -3.44 17.70
CA LEU A 103 3.64 -4.40 16.61
C LEU A 103 2.39 -4.47 15.71
N LEU A 104 1.20 -4.29 16.30
CA LEU A 104 -0.07 -4.36 15.57
C LEU A 104 -0.20 -3.18 14.58
N GLU A 105 0.26 -1.98 14.93
CA GLU A 105 0.33 -0.83 14.02
C GLU A 105 1.28 -1.13 12.86
N GLN A 106 2.46 -1.68 13.13
CA GLN A 106 3.43 -2.01 12.08
C GLN A 106 2.88 -3.07 11.11
N ILE A 107 2.19 -4.09 11.63
CA ILE A 107 1.50 -5.09 10.81
C ILE A 107 0.40 -4.43 9.98
N SER A 108 -0.36 -3.50 10.56
CA SER A 108 -1.41 -2.78 9.85
C SER A 108 -0.86 -2.03 8.63
N TRP A 109 0.25 -1.30 8.82
CA TRP A 109 0.89 -0.53 7.75
C TRP A 109 1.48 -1.43 6.68
N LEU A 110 2.07 -2.56 7.07
CA LEU A 110 2.56 -3.56 6.13
C LEU A 110 1.42 -4.08 5.25
N LEU A 111 0.31 -4.51 5.86
CA LEU A 111 -0.85 -5.04 5.13
C LEU A 111 -1.46 -4.02 4.16
N LEU A 112 -1.54 -2.75 4.57
CA LEU A 112 -1.98 -1.66 3.69
C LEU A 112 -1.03 -1.47 2.51
N THR A 113 0.28 -1.41 2.78
CA THR A 113 1.31 -1.22 1.75
C THR A 113 1.29 -2.36 0.73
N LEU A 114 1.22 -3.61 1.20
CA LEU A 114 1.18 -4.80 0.35
C LEU A 114 -0.09 -4.82 -0.50
N ALA A 115 -1.26 -4.54 0.08
CA ALA A 115 -2.52 -4.52 -0.65
C ALA A 115 -2.51 -3.48 -1.77
N VAL A 116 -2.12 -2.23 -1.46
CA VAL A 116 -2.11 -1.12 -2.42
C VAL A 116 -1.06 -1.35 -3.51
N SER A 117 0.16 -1.74 -3.14
CA SER A 117 1.23 -2.00 -4.11
C SER A 117 0.93 -3.18 -5.02
N SER A 118 0.34 -4.25 -4.47
CA SER A 118 -0.06 -5.42 -5.25
C SER A 118 -1.19 -5.08 -6.23
N TRP A 119 -2.18 -4.29 -5.81
CA TRP A 119 -3.27 -3.83 -6.66
C TRP A 119 -2.78 -2.96 -7.82
N LEU A 120 -1.97 -1.94 -7.51
CA LEU A 120 -1.42 -1.03 -8.54
C LEU A 120 -0.41 -1.73 -9.44
N GLY A 121 0.32 -2.72 -8.94
CA GLY A 121 1.16 -3.58 -9.77
C GLY A 121 0.37 -4.32 -10.87
N MET A 122 -0.91 -4.65 -10.62
CA MET A 122 -1.78 -5.25 -11.64
C MET A 122 -2.23 -4.26 -12.71
N ALA A 123 -2.17 -2.95 -12.49
CA ALA A 123 -2.53 -1.95 -13.52
C ALA A 123 -1.64 -2.10 -14.77
N PHE A 124 -0.39 -2.55 -14.59
CA PHE A 124 0.55 -2.80 -15.68
C PHE A 124 0.31 -4.11 -16.45
N THR A 125 -0.65 -4.96 -16.04
CA THR A 125 -1.01 -6.18 -16.78
C THR A 125 -1.53 -5.88 -18.19
N GLY A 126 -2.28 -4.77 -18.35
CA GLY A 126 -2.85 -4.33 -19.63
C GLY A 126 -1.85 -3.71 -20.62
N ALA A 127 -0.65 -3.32 -20.15
CA ALA A 127 0.41 -2.71 -20.96
C ALA A 127 1.49 -3.72 -21.40
N SER A 128 1.27 -5.01 -21.15
CA SER A 128 2.21 -6.07 -21.53
C SER A 128 1.62 -6.97 -22.62
N THR A 129 2.36 -7.18 -23.71
CA THR A 129 2.05 -8.10 -24.81
C THR A 129 2.10 -9.58 -24.43
N PHE A 130 2.00 -9.92 -23.14
CA PHE A 130 2.41 -11.22 -22.59
C PHE A 130 1.32 -12.04 -21.90
N THR A 131 0.02 -11.73 -22.07
CA THR A 131 -1.04 -12.64 -21.60
C THR A 131 -2.29 -12.58 -22.47
N SER A 132 -2.85 -13.76 -22.78
CA SER A 132 -4.23 -13.86 -23.24
C SER A 132 -5.18 -13.28 -22.19
N LEU A 133 -6.30 -12.68 -22.60
CA LEU A 133 -7.34 -12.12 -21.71
C LEU A 133 -7.73 -13.06 -20.56
N ASN A 134 -7.69 -14.38 -20.81
CA ASN A 134 -7.95 -15.43 -19.82
C ASN A 134 -6.90 -15.50 -18.70
N GLY A 135 -5.63 -15.20 -18.99
CA GLY A 135 -4.55 -15.18 -18.00
C GLY A 135 -4.74 -14.06 -16.97
N VAL A 136 -5.01 -12.84 -17.44
CA VAL A 136 -5.25 -11.67 -16.58
C VAL A 136 -6.49 -11.89 -15.70
N LYS A 137 -7.59 -12.36 -16.30
CA LYS A 137 -8.83 -12.65 -15.54
C LYS A 137 -8.60 -13.67 -14.43
N LYS A 138 -7.81 -14.71 -14.69
CA LYS A 138 -7.46 -15.73 -13.68
C LYS A 138 -6.57 -15.18 -12.58
N GLU A 139 -5.66 -14.27 -12.91
CA GLU A 139 -4.83 -13.58 -11.90
C GLU A 139 -5.70 -12.69 -11.01
N MET A 140 -6.54 -11.84 -11.59
CA MET A 140 -7.42 -10.93 -10.85
C MET A 140 -8.36 -11.70 -9.90
N LEU A 141 -8.95 -12.81 -10.36
CA LEU A 141 -9.82 -13.65 -9.53
C LEU A 141 -9.12 -14.23 -8.29
N ARG A 142 -7.79 -14.40 -8.33
CA ARG A 142 -7.00 -14.92 -7.20
C ARG A 142 -6.41 -13.81 -6.34
N ALA A 143 -5.89 -12.76 -6.96
CA ALA A 143 -5.18 -11.68 -6.28
C ALA A 143 -6.14 -10.70 -5.60
N MET A 144 -7.26 -10.36 -6.23
CA MET A 144 -8.19 -9.34 -5.72
C MET A 144 -8.78 -9.71 -4.36
N PRO A 145 -9.23 -10.96 -4.09
CA PRO A 145 -9.69 -11.33 -2.75
C PRO A 145 -8.59 -11.18 -1.70
N LEU A 146 -7.36 -11.61 -2.00
CA LEU A 146 -6.23 -11.52 -1.09
C LEU A 146 -5.88 -10.06 -0.77
N GLN A 147 -5.86 -9.20 -1.79
CA GLN A 147 -5.62 -7.76 -1.63
C GLN A 147 -6.73 -7.11 -0.79
N PHE A 148 -7.99 -7.46 -1.04
CA PHE A 148 -9.13 -6.97 -0.27
C PHE A 148 -9.04 -7.39 1.21
N PHE A 149 -8.81 -8.67 1.48
CA PHE A 149 -8.66 -9.16 2.86
C PHE A 149 -7.45 -8.54 3.55
N SER A 150 -6.33 -8.35 2.85
CA SER A 150 -5.16 -7.64 3.38
C SER A 150 -5.47 -6.19 3.73
N LEU A 151 -6.17 -5.47 2.85
CA LEU A 151 -6.57 -4.08 3.10
C LEU A 151 -7.50 -3.98 4.32
N VAL A 152 -8.53 -4.83 4.38
CA VAL A 152 -9.50 -4.86 5.49
C VAL A 152 -8.81 -5.24 6.81
N ALA A 153 -7.96 -6.27 6.80
CA ALA A 153 -7.19 -6.66 7.98
C ALA A 153 -6.25 -5.53 8.44
N GLY A 154 -5.64 -4.80 7.51
CA GLY A 154 -4.85 -3.60 7.79
C GLY A 154 -5.67 -2.50 8.49
N ILE A 155 -6.86 -2.18 7.97
CA ILE A 155 -7.74 -1.18 8.56
C ILE A 155 -8.21 -1.60 9.97
N ILE A 156 -8.59 -2.86 10.15
CA ILE A 156 -9.07 -3.39 11.44
C ILE A 156 -7.94 -3.39 12.47
N SER A 157 -6.77 -3.91 12.11
CA SER A 157 -5.61 -3.94 13.01
C SER A 157 -5.18 -2.54 13.44
N TRP A 158 -5.17 -1.58 12.52
CA TRP A 158 -4.93 -0.18 12.84
C TRP A 158 -5.99 0.39 13.79
N GLY A 159 -7.28 0.14 13.53
CA GLY A 159 -8.36 0.64 14.39
C GLY A 159 -8.32 0.06 15.80
N ILE A 160 -7.95 -1.23 15.94
CA ILE A 160 -7.72 -1.87 17.23
C ILE A 160 -6.52 -1.21 17.93
N ALA A 161 -5.42 -1.01 17.22
CA ALA A 161 -4.23 -0.39 17.78
C ALA A 161 -4.46 1.06 18.23
N LEU A 162 -5.24 1.84 17.48
CA LEU A 162 -5.65 3.20 17.84
C LEU A 162 -6.36 3.25 19.20
N ARG A 163 -7.12 2.20 19.55
CA ARG A 163 -7.83 2.12 20.85
C ARG A 163 -6.93 1.73 22.03
N MET A 164 -5.73 1.22 21.75
CA MET A 164 -4.77 0.81 22.79
C MET A 164 -3.99 2.00 23.36
N HIS A 165 -3.96 3.13 22.67
CA HIS A 165 -3.44 4.42 23.13
C HIS A 165 -4.52 5.20 23.88
#